data_AF-A0A3N5LBY7-F1
#
_entry.id   AF-A0A3N5LBY7-F1
#
_cell.length_a   1.000
_cell.length_b   1.000
_cell.length_c   1.000
_cell.angle_alpha   90.00
_cell.angle_beta   90.00
_cell.angle_gamma   90.00
#
_symmetry.space_group_name_H-M   'P 1'
#
loop_
_entity.id
_entity.type
_entity.pdbx_description
1 polymer ?
#
loop_
_entity_poly.entity_id
_entity_poly.type
_entity_poly.pdbx_seq_one_letter_code
_entity_poly.pdbx_strand_id
1 'polypeptide(L)'
;MNHFNFPVKELIKSISYKRFKVTIKFNNDVNFLFFHGSKLYDLICKTMKRGVNKLGEDIIINAVESGRTSYQSGDCYNFGITAINAGDYFIDHLESKLKSISSYIPKENSIEGIFTLEDITEIKTEIIPDFTDGGEEEYELWLRSPLRMVREYPVPGHKYFDREYFDIRQFLKLLYYRVKRLSILCGNSVDECDPSLEFLHCAVNYINLMWLDMPYTSKTLGGVSGKVKFTAELSADLKLLLWFGQFINNGNNTSFGFGKNSVTNIPGYNVSELSPYETFLAKAVKKENVLNAYKVLASDNSLTISDKLKVKKFNSKINENLDNLINEVITGKYEAKPFTGTITEEHDGINIHTEFNLEERTLQLAVKQIAEPVINKYIGESSFFYRNGFSKEGALKMLDEAEKNGYEYNKIDIDSFYSYINKDVLYERIETLFGGDPVSDLIRVWITQPVCIEGNMVTSYEGIPYNRMLNPMLINLYLDRLDEMLPGNCKLIKDGEDLYIIDKNRNLH
;
A
#
# COMPACT_ATOMS: atom_id res chain seq x y z
N MET A 1 12.35 -42.31 -9.56
CA MET A 1 12.37 -40.99 -10.19
C MET A 1 13.52 -40.23 -9.56
N ASN A 2 14.48 -39.74 -10.35
CA ASN A 2 15.61 -38.99 -9.83
C ASN A 2 15.08 -37.69 -9.22
N HIS A 3 15.01 -37.64 -7.90
CA HIS A 3 14.80 -36.39 -7.16
C HIS A 3 15.99 -35.49 -7.49
N PHE A 4 15.76 -34.47 -8.30
CA PHE A 4 16.73 -33.39 -8.42
C PHE A 4 16.79 -32.74 -7.03
N ASN A 5 17.86 -32.98 -6.28
CA ASN A 5 18.05 -32.33 -4.98
C ASN A 5 18.15 -30.82 -5.23
N PHE A 6 17.18 -30.06 -4.73
CA PHE A 6 17.11 -28.62 -4.85
C PHE A 6 17.91 -27.97 -3.70
N PRO A 7 19.15 -27.48 -3.93
CA PRO A 7 20.09 -27.21 -2.84
C PRO A 7 19.87 -25.83 -2.18
N VAL A 8 18.61 -25.41 -2.00
CA VAL A 8 18.30 -24.04 -1.53
C VAL A 8 18.86 -23.77 -0.15
N LYS A 9 18.78 -24.73 0.77
CA LYS A 9 19.36 -24.59 2.11
C LYS A 9 20.85 -24.27 2.08
N GLU A 10 21.63 -24.96 1.25
CA GLU A 10 23.07 -24.71 1.11
C GLU A 10 23.35 -23.39 0.39
N LEU A 11 22.55 -23.04 -0.61
CA LEU A 11 22.66 -21.73 -1.28
C LEU A 11 22.42 -20.58 -0.31
N ILE A 12 21.38 -20.64 0.52
CA ILE A 12 21.05 -19.57 1.46
C ILE A 12 22.14 -19.45 2.54
N LYS A 13 22.63 -20.57 3.08
CA LYS A 13 23.75 -20.56 4.04
C LYS A 13 25.03 -19.95 3.45
N SER A 14 25.25 -20.10 2.15
CA SER A 14 26.43 -19.55 1.47
C SER A 14 26.38 -18.03 1.24
N ILE A 15 25.21 -17.40 1.44
CA ILE A 15 25.02 -15.97 1.24
C ILE A 15 25.27 -15.25 2.56
N SER A 16 26.39 -14.53 2.64
CA SER A 16 26.58 -13.55 3.70
C SER A 16 25.76 -12.30 3.41
N TYR A 17 24.96 -11.84 4.37
CA TYR A 17 24.19 -10.61 4.25
C TYR A 17 24.05 -9.93 5.61
N LYS A 18 23.92 -8.60 5.60
CA LYS A 18 23.56 -7.78 6.76
C LYS A 18 22.34 -6.92 6.43
N ARG A 19 21.48 -6.68 7.42
CA ARG A 19 20.26 -5.88 7.28
C ARG A 19 20.34 -4.68 8.20
N PHE A 20 19.91 -3.53 7.71
CA PHE A 20 20.00 -2.27 8.44
C PHE A 20 18.66 -1.54 8.37
N LYS A 21 18.28 -0.90 9.47
CA LYS A 21 17.27 0.15 9.52
C LYS A 21 18.00 1.49 9.57
N VAL A 22 17.68 2.37 8.63
CA VAL A 22 18.20 3.73 8.57
C VAL A 22 17.07 4.70 8.90
N THR A 23 17.31 5.58 9.85
CA THR A 23 16.39 6.66 10.23
C THR A 23 16.99 7.98 9.83
N ILE A 24 16.29 8.72 8.97
CA ILE A 24 16.62 10.11 8.64
C ILE A 24 15.51 11.03 9.13
N LYS A 25 15.85 12.29 9.39
CA LYS A 25 14.89 13.33 9.76
C LYS A 25 14.96 14.46 8.74
N PHE A 26 13.82 14.86 8.20
CA PHE A 26 13.80 15.92 7.20
C PHE A 26 13.96 17.31 7.84
N ASN A 27 14.76 18.17 7.22
CA ASN A 27 14.99 19.56 7.64
C ASN A 27 14.06 20.55 6.92
N ASN A 28 13.35 20.08 5.90
CA ASN A 28 12.41 20.84 5.08
C ASN A 28 11.19 19.96 4.79
N ASP A 29 10.12 20.57 4.33
CA ASP A 29 8.97 19.83 3.82
C ASP A 29 9.36 19.06 2.55
N VAL A 30 8.96 17.79 2.46
CA VAL A 30 9.28 16.90 1.34
C VAL A 30 8.04 16.21 0.83
N ASN A 31 7.87 16.22 -0.49
CA ASN A 31 6.82 15.47 -1.17
C ASN A 31 7.42 14.28 -1.92
N PHE A 32 6.79 13.12 -1.74
CA PHE A 32 7.10 11.90 -2.48
C PHE A 32 5.97 11.55 -3.45
N LEU A 33 6.31 10.75 -4.45
CA LEU A 33 5.35 9.90 -5.17
C LEU A 33 4.87 8.79 -4.22
N PHE A 34 3.85 8.03 -4.59
CA PHE A 34 3.37 6.92 -3.75
C PHE A 34 4.49 5.91 -3.41
N PHE A 35 5.26 5.48 -4.41
CA PHE A 35 6.37 4.54 -4.21
C PHE A 35 7.71 5.27 -4.09
N HIS A 36 8.41 5.11 -2.95
CA HIS A 36 9.60 5.91 -2.64
C HIS A 36 10.92 5.30 -3.14
N GLY A 37 10.88 4.06 -3.64
CA GLY A 37 12.08 3.28 -3.95
C GLY A 37 13.06 3.96 -4.92
N SER A 38 12.56 4.72 -5.90
CA SER A 38 13.41 5.47 -6.83
C SER A 38 14.18 6.63 -6.19
N LYS A 39 13.58 7.35 -5.24
CA LYS A 39 14.23 8.44 -4.48
C LYS A 39 15.32 7.88 -3.57
N LEU A 40 15.03 6.77 -2.90
CA LEU A 40 16.01 6.08 -2.07
C LEU A 40 17.13 5.46 -2.91
N TYR A 41 16.82 4.90 -4.07
CA TYR A 41 17.82 4.41 -5.02
C TYR A 41 18.82 5.51 -5.39
N ASP A 42 18.32 6.68 -5.76
CA ASP A 42 19.17 7.82 -6.11
C ASP A 42 20.04 8.29 -4.93
N LEU A 43 19.46 8.38 -3.72
CA LEU A 43 20.21 8.68 -2.50
C LEU A 43 21.34 7.67 -2.28
N ILE A 44 21.04 6.37 -2.28
CA ILE A 44 22.01 5.33 -1.97
C ILE A 44 23.05 5.17 -3.09
N CYS A 45 22.70 5.38 -4.36
CA CYS A 45 23.67 5.48 -5.46
C CYS A 45 24.75 6.53 -5.16
N LYS A 46 24.32 7.72 -4.72
CA LYS A 46 25.22 8.85 -4.42
C LYS A 46 26.06 8.60 -3.18
N THR A 47 25.48 7.95 -2.17
CA THR A 47 26.16 7.55 -0.94
C THR A 47 27.31 6.59 -1.23
N MET A 48 27.05 5.55 -2.03
CA MET A 48 28.01 4.45 -2.23
C MET A 48 29.13 4.74 -3.24
N LYS A 49 29.10 5.90 -3.94
CA LYS A 49 30.14 6.40 -4.89
C LYS A 49 30.91 5.29 -5.63
N ARG A 50 30.23 4.41 -6.37
CA ARG A 50 30.85 3.28 -7.09
C ARG A 50 31.51 3.62 -8.44
N GLY A 51 31.68 4.89 -8.79
CA GLY A 51 32.14 5.29 -10.14
C GLY A 51 31.15 4.93 -11.27
N VAL A 52 30.02 4.32 -10.94
CA VAL A 52 28.92 3.93 -11.83
C VAL A 52 27.64 4.51 -11.24
N ASN A 53 26.80 5.13 -12.07
CA ASN A 53 25.51 5.74 -11.67
C ASN A 53 24.42 4.70 -11.32
N LYS A 54 24.78 3.50 -10.86
CA LYS A 54 23.84 2.40 -10.59
C LYS A 54 24.28 1.55 -9.40
N LEU A 55 23.33 1.20 -8.53
CA LEU A 55 23.51 0.16 -7.51
C LEU A 55 23.54 -1.23 -8.15
N GLY A 56 24.42 -2.08 -7.63
CA GLY A 56 24.44 -3.50 -7.98
C GLY A 56 23.31 -4.27 -7.32
N GLU A 57 23.19 -5.56 -7.67
CA GLU A 57 22.18 -6.47 -7.08
C GLU A 57 22.45 -6.82 -5.61
N ASP A 58 23.64 -6.48 -5.12
CA ASP A 58 24.16 -6.71 -3.77
C ASP A 58 23.62 -5.72 -2.72
N ILE A 59 22.94 -4.66 -3.15
CA ILE A 59 22.30 -3.69 -2.24
C ILE A 59 20.81 -3.65 -2.57
N ILE A 60 19.98 -4.05 -1.61
CA ILE A 60 18.52 -4.03 -1.71
C ILE A 60 17.98 -2.94 -0.80
N ILE A 61 17.13 -2.08 -1.36
CA ILE A 61 16.48 -0.98 -0.63
C ILE A 61 15.03 -1.39 -0.31
N ASN A 62 14.62 -1.15 0.94
CA ASN A 62 13.28 -1.40 1.42
C ASN A 62 12.62 -0.07 1.82
N ALA A 63 11.78 0.46 0.94
CA ALA A 63 11.04 1.70 1.15
C ALA A 63 9.79 1.48 2.00
N VAL A 64 9.98 1.21 3.30
CA VAL A 64 8.89 0.76 4.20
C VAL A 64 7.82 1.81 4.48
N GLU A 65 8.08 3.09 4.17
CA GLU A 65 7.09 4.16 4.29
C GLU A 65 6.42 4.53 2.97
N SER A 66 6.62 3.75 1.90
CA SER A 66 5.88 3.96 0.64
C SER A 66 4.38 4.03 0.92
N GLY A 67 3.72 5.01 0.32
CA GLY A 67 2.35 5.41 0.63
C GLY A 67 2.28 6.73 1.37
N ARG A 68 3.22 7.06 2.29
CA ARG A 68 3.25 8.37 2.93
C ARG A 68 3.86 9.40 2.00
N THR A 69 3.02 10.19 1.36
CA THR A 69 3.50 11.02 0.24
C THR A 69 3.93 12.44 0.61
N SER A 70 3.87 12.81 1.88
CA SER A 70 4.27 14.13 2.38
C SER A 70 4.88 14.06 3.79
N TYR A 71 5.96 14.80 3.96
CA TYR A 71 6.72 14.95 5.20
C TYR A 71 6.90 16.43 5.49
N GLN A 72 6.66 16.83 6.73
CA GLN A 72 6.96 18.15 7.24
C GLN A 72 8.39 18.20 7.77
N SER A 73 8.98 19.39 7.84
CA SER A 73 10.23 19.60 8.57
C SER A 73 10.13 19.04 9.99
N GLY A 74 11.09 18.20 10.36
CA GLY A 74 11.15 17.50 11.64
C GLY A 74 10.56 16.09 11.63
N ASP A 75 9.84 15.71 10.57
CA ASP A 75 9.38 14.33 10.41
C ASP A 75 10.57 13.38 10.18
N CYS A 76 10.53 12.23 10.83
CA CYS A 76 11.47 11.14 10.58
C CYS A 76 10.94 10.18 9.51
N TYR A 77 11.87 9.46 8.89
CA TYR A 77 11.66 8.51 7.82
C TYR A 77 12.55 7.29 8.01
N ASN A 78 11.94 6.11 8.08
CA ASN A 78 12.63 4.83 8.13
C ASN A 78 12.73 4.19 6.74
N PHE A 79 13.88 3.61 6.44
CA PHE A 79 14.03 2.66 5.35
C PHE A 79 15.01 1.54 5.70
N GLY A 80 14.86 0.41 5.00
CA GLY A 80 15.75 -0.73 5.18
C GLY A 80 16.79 -0.83 4.08
N ILE A 81 17.96 -1.34 4.42
CA ILE A 81 18.98 -1.79 3.46
C ILE A 81 19.33 -3.24 3.78
N THR A 82 19.26 -4.12 2.79
CA THR A 82 19.91 -5.44 2.86
C THR A 82 21.16 -5.37 2.00
N ALA A 83 22.33 -5.59 2.60
CA ALA A 83 23.61 -5.59 1.91
C ALA A 83 24.18 -7.01 1.88
N ILE A 84 24.48 -7.50 0.68
CA ILE A 84 25.04 -8.82 0.41
C ILE A 84 26.56 -8.72 0.42
N ASN A 85 27.22 -9.68 1.07
CA ASN A 85 28.67 -9.72 1.24
C ASN A 85 29.25 -8.44 1.86
N ALA A 86 28.53 -7.87 2.82
CA ALA A 86 28.91 -6.62 3.48
C ALA A 86 29.96 -6.89 4.57
N GLY A 87 31.19 -6.41 4.36
CA GLY A 87 32.25 -6.44 5.36
C GLY A 87 31.99 -5.49 6.55
N ASP A 88 32.87 -5.54 7.55
CA ASP A 88 32.68 -4.81 8.81
C ASP A 88 32.68 -3.28 8.66
N TYR A 89 33.37 -2.76 7.65
CA TYR A 89 33.42 -1.32 7.36
C TYR A 89 32.20 -0.77 6.61
N PHE A 90 31.23 -1.62 6.24
CA PHE A 90 30.07 -1.18 5.45
C PHE A 90 29.25 -0.11 6.17
N ILE A 91 28.99 -0.30 7.47
CA ILE A 91 28.18 0.64 8.29
C ILE A 91 28.91 1.98 8.42
N ASP A 92 30.17 1.96 8.85
CA ASP A 92 30.97 3.17 9.00
C ASP A 92 31.05 3.97 7.69
N HIS A 93 31.20 3.26 6.57
CA HIS A 93 31.20 3.88 5.25
C HIS A 93 29.84 4.50 4.91
N LEU A 94 28.75 3.73 5.08
CA LEU A 94 27.39 4.19 4.81
C LEU A 94 27.05 5.42 5.66
N GLU A 95 27.31 5.36 6.96
CA GLU A 95 27.08 6.44 7.91
C GLU A 95 27.86 7.71 7.55
N SER A 96 29.17 7.57 7.33
CA SER A 96 30.05 8.68 6.93
C SER A 96 29.55 9.36 5.66
N LYS A 97 29.12 8.58 4.67
CA LYS A 97 28.64 9.10 3.38
C LYS A 97 27.26 9.74 3.48
N LEU A 98 26.34 9.15 4.24
CA LEU A 98 25.02 9.75 4.48
C LEU A 98 25.15 11.10 5.20
N LYS A 99 26.01 11.20 6.23
CA LYS A 99 26.32 12.47 6.92
C LYS A 99 26.99 13.51 6.00
N SER A 100 27.79 13.05 5.03
CA SER A 100 28.38 13.96 4.05
C SER A 100 27.32 14.52 3.09
N ILE A 101 26.41 13.68 2.60
CA ILE A 101 25.36 14.07 1.65
C ILE A 101 24.26 14.92 2.31
N SER A 102 23.96 14.70 3.59
CA SER A 102 23.05 15.57 4.36
C SER A 102 23.54 17.02 4.43
N SER A 103 24.83 17.25 4.22
CA SER A 103 25.45 18.59 4.24
C SER A 103 25.49 19.26 2.86
N TYR A 104 25.00 18.61 1.80
CA TYR A 104 25.01 19.17 0.44
C TYR A 104 23.97 20.27 0.29
N ILE A 105 24.17 21.14 -0.70
CA ILE A 105 23.13 22.10 -1.10
C ILE A 105 21.99 21.29 -1.76
N PRO A 106 20.73 21.47 -1.32
CA PRO A 106 19.59 20.79 -1.91
C PRO A 106 19.53 20.98 -3.43
N LYS A 107 19.28 19.88 -4.15
CA LYS A 107 19.02 19.90 -5.59
C LYS A 107 17.55 19.63 -5.86
N GLU A 108 17.05 20.21 -6.94
CA GLU A 108 15.67 19.99 -7.39
C GLU A 108 15.40 18.49 -7.58
N ASN A 109 14.27 18.02 -7.07
CA ASN A 109 13.86 16.61 -7.09
C ASN A 109 14.82 15.61 -6.42
N SER A 110 15.73 16.06 -5.55
CA SER A 110 16.56 15.18 -4.72
C SER A 110 16.20 15.31 -3.23
N ILE A 111 16.51 14.27 -2.45
CA ILE A 111 16.47 14.34 -0.98
C ILE A 111 17.85 14.67 -0.39
N GLU A 112 18.89 14.91 -1.20
CA GLU A 112 20.18 15.39 -0.69
C GLU A 112 20.06 16.76 0.00
N GLY A 113 20.83 16.97 1.06
CA GLY A 113 20.90 18.27 1.73
C GLY A 113 19.67 18.67 2.55
N ILE A 114 18.58 17.89 2.52
CA ILE A 114 17.32 18.21 3.19
C ILE A 114 16.96 17.25 4.32
N PHE A 115 17.91 16.44 4.80
CA PHE A 115 17.73 15.58 5.97
C PHE A 115 18.96 15.59 6.88
N THR A 116 18.79 15.17 8.14
CA THR A 116 19.85 14.71 9.03
C THR A 116 19.76 13.19 9.20
N LEU A 117 20.91 12.54 9.35
CA LEU A 117 20.97 11.13 9.74
C LEU A 117 20.78 11.05 11.26
N GLU A 118 19.73 10.36 11.70
CA GLU A 118 19.44 10.18 13.13
C GLU A 118 20.04 8.89 13.66
N ASP A 119 19.86 7.78 12.94
CA ASP A 119 20.29 6.46 13.39
C ASP A 119 20.53 5.48 12.23
N ILE A 120 21.46 4.55 12.44
CA ILE A 120 21.63 3.34 11.62
C ILE A 120 21.76 2.15 12.59
N THR A 121 20.74 1.31 12.63
CA THR A 121 20.72 0.12 13.47
C THR A 121 20.84 -1.14 12.60
N GLU A 122 21.80 -2.01 12.91
CA GLU A 122 21.86 -3.35 12.35
C GLU A 122 20.73 -4.21 12.93
N ILE A 123 19.94 -4.80 12.04
CA ILE A 123 18.87 -5.75 12.36
C ILE A 123 19.53 -7.10 12.55
N LYS A 124 19.22 -7.76 13.67
CA LYS A 124 19.78 -9.07 13.98
C LYS A 124 19.52 -10.03 12.82
N THR A 125 20.57 -10.77 12.45
CA THR A 125 20.44 -11.78 11.41
C THR A 125 19.50 -12.87 11.90
N GLU A 126 18.51 -13.20 11.07
CA GLU A 126 17.52 -14.21 11.40
C GLU A 126 18.19 -15.59 11.47
N ILE A 127 17.79 -16.40 12.45
CA ILE A 127 18.18 -17.82 12.47
C ILE A 127 17.47 -18.49 11.31
N ILE A 128 18.24 -19.13 10.41
CA ILE A 128 17.69 -19.89 9.30
C ILE A 128 16.73 -20.95 9.86
N PRO A 129 15.44 -20.89 9.53
CA PRO A 129 14.46 -21.84 10.06
C PRO A 129 14.71 -23.24 9.50
N ASP A 130 14.43 -24.25 10.31
CA ASP A 130 14.47 -25.65 9.90
C ASP A 130 13.06 -26.10 9.53
N PHE A 131 12.65 -25.83 8.29
CA PHE A 131 11.36 -26.26 7.78
C PHE A 131 11.33 -27.76 7.52
N THR A 132 10.14 -28.35 7.65
CA THR A 132 9.86 -29.71 7.21
C THR A 132 8.98 -29.68 5.97
N ASP A 133 9.08 -30.75 5.18
CA ASP A 133 8.09 -31.03 4.15
C ASP A 133 6.70 -31.09 4.79
N GLY A 134 5.71 -30.53 4.11
CA GLY A 134 4.32 -30.52 4.54
C GLY A 134 3.42 -31.10 3.46
N GLY A 135 2.16 -31.30 3.81
CA GLY A 135 1.13 -31.61 2.83
C GLY A 135 0.69 -30.38 2.05
N GLU A 136 -0.38 -30.54 1.28
CA GLU A 136 -1.04 -29.44 0.60
C GLU A 136 -1.61 -28.42 1.60
N GLU A 137 -1.19 -27.17 1.50
CA GLU A 137 -1.58 -26.06 2.37
C GLU A 137 -1.94 -24.82 1.54
N GLU A 138 -2.72 -23.89 2.12
CA GLU A 138 -2.97 -22.56 1.54
C GLU A 138 -1.96 -21.54 2.07
N TYR A 139 -1.30 -20.84 1.15
CA TYR A 139 -0.36 -19.76 1.43
C TYR A 139 -0.87 -18.44 0.87
N GLU A 140 -0.51 -17.35 1.52
CA GLU A 140 -0.82 -16.00 1.05
C GLU A 140 0.49 -15.22 0.82
N LEU A 141 0.76 -14.90 -0.44
CA LEU A 141 1.87 -14.07 -0.87
C LEU A 141 1.40 -12.62 -0.96
N TRP A 142 2.04 -11.74 -0.21
CA TRP A 142 1.80 -10.31 -0.25
C TRP A 142 2.96 -9.59 -0.94
N LEU A 143 2.67 -8.98 -2.08
CA LEU A 143 3.56 -8.09 -2.83
C LEU A 143 3.48 -6.67 -2.24
N ARG A 144 4.37 -6.39 -1.29
CA ARG A 144 4.47 -5.14 -0.51
C ARG A 144 5.04 -3.97 -1.31
N SER A 145 5.70 -4.24 -2.43
CA SER A 145 6.09 -3.22 -3.40
C SER A 145 5.83 -3.71 -4.82
N PRO A 146 5.82 -2.83 -5.84
CA PRO A 146 5.51 -3.23 -7.20
C PRO A 146 6.45 -4.34 -7.67
N LEU A 147 5.88 -5.48 -8.02
CA LEU A 147 6.58 -6.60 -8.62
C LEU A 147 6.56 -6.44 -10.14
N ARG A 148 7.74 -6.51 -10.75
CA ARG A 148 7.87 -6.40 -12.21
C ARG A 148 8.43 -7.71 -12.78
N MET A 149 7.55 -8.52 -13.35
CA MET A 149 7.89 -9.79 -14.00
C MET A 149 7.39 -9.81 -15.44
N VAL A 150 8.20 -10.33 -16.36
CA VAL A 150 7.84 -10.43 -17.80
C VAL A 150 6.99 -11.67 -17.99
N ARG A 151 5.86 -11.56 -18.71
CA ARG A 151 5.06 -12.75 -19.06
C ARG A 151 5.87 -13.70 -19.93
N GLU A 152 5.72 -14.99 -19.70
CA GLU A 152 6.29 -16.01 -20.61
C GLU A 152 5.73 -15.85 -22.03
N TYR A 153 4.43 -15.51 -22.14
CA TYR A 153 3.73 -15.22 -23.38
C TYR A 153 3.16 -13.79 -23.36
N PRO A 154 3.94 -12.76 -23.77
CA PRO A 154 3.48 -11.38 -23.84
C PRO A 154 2.35 -11.21 -24.86
N VAL A 155 1.33 -10.41 -24.51
CA VAL A 155 0.31 -9.94 -25.47
C VAL A 155 0.46 -8.43 -25.70
N PRO A 156 -0.03 -7.87 -26.82
CA PRO A 156 0.04 -6.43 -27.07
C PRO A 156 -0.54 -5.63 -25.90
N GLY A 157 0.20 -4.63 -25.42
CA GLY A 157 -0.18 -3.84 -24.23
C GLY A 157 0.23 -4.46 -22.88
N HIS A 158 0.36 -5.79 -22.79
CA HIS A 158 0.64 -6.50 -21.53
C HIS A 158 1.93 -7.32 -21.62
N LYS A 159 3.07 -6.63 -21.67
CA LYS A 159 4.40 -7.27 -21.65
C LYS A 159 4.75 -7.89 -20.29
N TYR A 160 4.21 -7.32 -19.22
CA TYR A 160 4.44 -7.73 -17.84
C TYR A 160 3.19 -8.38 -17.26
N PHE A 161 3.36 -9.14 -16.18
CA PHE A 161 2.23 -9.61 -15.36
C PHE A 161 1.41 -8.43 -14.88
N ASP A 162 0.10 -8.59 -14.81
CA ASP A 162 -0.83 -7.58 -14.33
C ASP A 162 -1.87 -8.23 -13.40
N ARG A 163 -2.93 -7.49 -13.10
CA ARG A 163 -3.99 -7.93 -12.19
C ARG A 163 -4.77 -9.16 -12.65
N GLU A 164 -4.78 -9.47 -13.95
CA GLU A 164 -5.59 -10.56 -14.51
C GLU A 164 -4.80 -11.86 -14.63
N TYR A 165 -3.48 -11.80 -14.46
CA TYR A 165 -2.62 -12.94 -14.63
C TYR A 165 -1.43 -12.84 -13.67
N PHE A 166 -1.26 -13.84 -12.82
CA PHE A 166 -0.10 -14.09 -11.96
C PHE A 166 0.32 -15.57 -12.06
N ASP A 167 1.61 -15.83 -12.30
CA ASP A 167 2.16 -17.20 -12.35
C ASP A 167 3.12 -17.38 -11.18
N ILE A 168 2.66 -18.14 -10.19
CA ILE A 168 3.41 -18.46 -8.97
C ILE A 168 4.69 -19.26 -9.28
N ARG A 169 4.67 -20.13 -10.30
CA ARG A 169 5.83 -20.94 -10.69
C ARG A 169 6.93 -20.06 -11.26
N GLN A 170 6.54 -19.07 -12.08
CA GLN A 170 7.50 -18.09 -12.58
C GLN A 170 8.05 -17.19 -11.46
N PHE A 171 7.21 -16.82 -10.48
CA PHE A 171 7.65 -16.08 -9.30
C PHE A 171 8.72 -16.86 -8.51
N LEU A 172 8.45 -18.13 -8.20
CA LEU A 172 9.37 -19.02 -7.50
C LEU A 172 10.66 -19.25 -8.30
N LYS A 173 10.55 -19.44 -9.61
CA LYS A 173 11.71 -19.58 -10.51
C LYS A 173 12.62 -18.35 -10.48
N LEU A 174 12.05 -17.14 -10.57
CA LEU A 174 12.83 -15.90 -10.47
C LEU A 174 13.46 -15.72 -9.09
N LEU A 175 12.78 -16.17 -8.03
CA LEU A 175 13.28 -16.11 -6.68
C LEU A 175 14.49 -17.04 -6.49
N TYR A 176 14.42 -18.26 -7.01
CA TYR A 176 15.56 -19.18 -7.04
C TYR A 176 16.76 -18.57 -7.77
N TYR A 177 16.56 -18.04 -8.97
CA TYR A 177 17.66 -17.41 -9.72
C TYR A 177 18.20 -16.15 -9.06
N ARG A 178 17.38 -15.45 -8.26
CA ARG A 178 17.84 -14.36 -7.40
C ARG A 178 18.79 -14.91 -6.34
N VAL A 179 18.39 -15.94 -5.57
CA VAL A 179 19.25 -16.58 -4.56
C VAL A 179 20.55 -17.10 -5.17
N LYS A 180 20.48 -17.80 -6.31
CA LYS A 180 21.67 -18.27 -7.04
C LYS A 180 22.62 -17.11 -7.40
N ARG A 181 22.11 -16.01 -7.96
CA ARG A 181 22.92 -14.82 -8.28
C ARG A 181 23.58 -14.21 -7.04
N LEU A 182 22.86 -14.12 -5.92
CA LEU A 182 23.40 -13.59 -4.67
C LEU A 182 24.49 -14.51 -4.08
N SER A 183 24.32 -15.83 -4.17
CA SER A 183 25.36 -16.79 -3.77
C SER A 183 26.64 -16.63 -4.60
N ILE A 184 26.51 -16.41 -5.92
CA ILE A 184 27.65 -16.11 -6.81
C ILE A 184 28.32 -14.79 -6.43
N LEU A 185 27.57 -13.76 -6.02
CA LEU A 185 28.13 -12.49 -5.53
C LEU A 185 28.93 -12.64 -4.23
N CYS A 186 28.65 -13.68 -3.45
CA CYS A 186 29.46 -14.09 -2.30
C CYS A 186 30.68 -14.96 -2.68
N GLY A 187 30.93 -15.19 -3.97
CA GLY A 187 32.09 -15.94 -4.47
C GLY A 187 31.87 -17.45 -4.58
N ASN A 188 30.65 -17.94 -4.45
CA ASN A 188 30.34 -19.38 -4.52
C ASN A 188 30.13 -19.85 -5.97
N SER A 189 30.49 -21.10 -6.25
CA SER A 189 30.10 -21.79 -7.48
C SER A 189 28.76 -22.50 -7.27
N VAL A 190 27.82 -22.33 -8.21
CA VAL A 190 26.48 -22.91 -8.12
C VAL A 190 26.14 -23.63 -9.41
N ASP A 191 25.91 -24.93 -9.32
CA ASP A 191 25.52 -25.77 -10.45
C ASP A 191 24.20 -25.33 -11.09
N GLU A 192 24.00 -25.68 -12.35
CA GLU A 192 22.72 -25.46 -13.03
C GLU A 192 21.69 -26.51 -12.58
N CYS A 193 20.57 -26.02 -12.05
CA CYS A 193 19.39 -26.80 -11.75
C CYS A 193 18.18 -26.03 -12.28
N ASP A 194 17.22 -26.75 -12.88
CA ASP A 194 15.93 -26.19 -13.26
C ASP A 194 14.90 -26.58 -12.18
N PRO A 195 14.45 -25.64 -11.34
CA PRO A 195 13.52 -25.95 -10.26
C PRO A 195 12.07 -26.11 -10.73
N SER A 196 11.82 -25.98 -12.04
CA SER A 196 10.46 -25.93 -12.59
C SER A 196 9.61 -27.16 -12.26
N LEU A 197 10.23 -28.34 -12.06
CA LEU A 197 9.52 -29.57 -11.69
C LEU A 197 8.98 -29.55 -10.26
N GLU A 198 9.62 -28.83 -9.33
CA GLU A 198 9.14 -28.74 -7.94
C GLU A 198 7.90 -27.84 -7.79
N PHE A 199 7.65 -26.97 -8.77
CA PHE A 199 6.52 -26.04 -8.73
C PHE A 199 5.24 -26.58 -9.38
N LEU A 200 5.25 -27.83 -9.88
CA LEU A 200 4.13 -28.40 -10.63
C LEU A 200 2.83 -28.47 -9.82
N HIS A 201 2.94 -28.59 -8.49
CA HIS A 201 1.81 -28.69 -7.56
C HIS A 201 1.43 -27.36 -6.91
N CYS A 202 1.78 -26.22 -7.53
CA CYS A 202 1.35 -24.88 -7.09
C CYS A 202 0.19 -24.37 -7.96
N ALA A 203 -0.96 -24.10 -7.34
CA ALA A 203 -2.14 -23.53 -8.00
C ALA A 203 -2.49 -22.18 -7.38
N VAL A 204 -2.75 -21.15 -8.20
CA VAL A 204 -3.23 -19.86 -7.71
C VAL A 204 -4.75 -19.94 -7.54
N ASN A 205 -5.21 -19.67 -6.34
CA ASN A 205 -6.62 -19.75 -5.95
C ASN A 205 -7.28 -18.37 -6.01
N TYR A 206 -6.49 -17.33 -5.75
CA TYR A 206 -7.00 -15.97 -5.59
C TYR A 206 -5.95 -14.93 -5.99
N ILE A 207 -6.39 -13.89 -6.70
CA ILE A 207 -5.57 -12.75 -7.10
C ILE A 207 -6.30 -11.46 -6.73
N ASN A 208 -5.71 -10.68 -5.84
CA ASN A 208 -6.06 -9.29 -5.61
C ASN A 208 -4.80 -8.45 -5.84
N LEU A 209 -4.59 -8.10 -7.11
CA LEU A 209 -3.45 -7.32 -7.54
C LEU A 209 -3.92 -6.01 -8.15
N MET A 210 -3.13 -4.98 -7.91
CA MET A 210 -3.30 -3.63 -8.45
C MET A 210 -2.03 -3.18 -9.14
N TRP A 211 -2.18 -2.46 -10.25
CA TRP A 211 -1.05 -1.93 -10.98
C TRP A 211 -0.62 -0.59 -10.39
N LEU A 212 0.68 -0.44 -10.15
CA LEU A 212 1.27 0.79 -9.63
C LEU A 212 2.21 1.38 -10.67
N ASP A 213 1.86 2.55 -11.18
CA ASP A 213 2.74 3.36 -12.01
C ASP A 213 3.67 4.23 -11.15
N MET A 214 4.95 4.18 -11.49
CA MET A 214 6.02 4.96 -10.89
C MET A 214 6.67 5.83 -11.96
N PRO A 215 6.34 7.13 -11.98
CA PRO A 215 7.11 8.12 -12.74
C PRO A 215 8.59 8.07 -12.33
N TYR A 216 9.47 7.94 -13.31
CA TYR A 216 10.92 7.97 -13.13
C TYR A 216 11.58 8.71 -14.28
N THR A 217 12.10 9.91 -14.00
CA THR A 217 12.65 10.82 -15.02
C THR A 217 11.62 11.08 -16.14
N SER A 218 11.93 10.76 -17.40
CA SER A 218 11.01 10.89 -18.55
C SER A 218 10.24 9.60 -18.89
N LYS A 219 10.28 8.58 -18.03
CA LYS A 219 9.67 7.26 -18.26
C LYS A 219 8.79 6.87 -17.08
N THR A 220 7.76 6.07 -17.33
CA THR A 220 6.99 5.43 -16.27
C THR A 220 7.41 3.97 -16.16
N LEU A 221 7.78 3.54 -14.96
CA LEU A 221 7.98 2.14 -14.62
C LEU A 221 6.74 1.67 -13.87
N GLY A 222 6.29 0.44 -14.09
CA GLY A 222 5.14 -0.10 -13.37
C GLY A 222 5.34 -1.55 -12.94
N GLY A 223 4.49 -1.99 -12.03
CA GLY A 223 4.44 -3.36 -11.52
C GLY A 223 3.19 -3.59 -10.69
N VAL A 224 3.00 -4.83 -10.25
CA VAL A 224 1.81 -5.23 -9.47
C VAL A 224 2.10 -5.30 -7.97
N SER A 225 1.17 -4.84 -7.15
CA SER A 225 1.17 -5.02 -5.70
C SER A 225 -0.15 -5.59 -5.23
N GLY A 226 -0.20 -6.13 -4.02
CA GLY A 226 -1.39 -6.76 -3.47
C GLY A 226 -1.15 -8.19 -2.99
N LYS A 227 -2.20 -8.99 -2.91
CA LYS A 227 -2.19 -10.34 -2.33
C LYS A 227 -2.51 -11.40 -3.39
N VAL A 228 -1.83 -12.53 -3.29
CA VAL A 228 -2.08 -13.74 -4.08
C VAL A 228 -2.22 -14.89 -3.10
N LYS A 229 -3.33 -15.63 -3.16
CA LYS A 229 -3.45 -16.90 -2.42
C LYS A 229 -3.23 -18.05 -3.37
N PHE A 230 -2.47 -19.03 -2.91
CA PHE A 230 -2.14 -20.21 -3.70
C PHE A 230 -2.09 -21.44 -2.80
N THR A 231 -2.56 -22.55 -3.34
CA THR A 231 -2.42 -23.87 -2.72
C THR A 231 -1.20 -24.57 -3.28
N ALA A 232 -0.39 -25.15 -2.39
CA ALA A 232 0.78 -25.91 -2.78
C ALA A 232 1.19 -26.96 -1.74
N GLU A 233 1.82 -28.03 -2.20
CA GLU A 233 2.62 -28.94 -1.38
C GLU A 233 4.07 -28.46 -1.42
N LEU A 234 4.47 -27.62 -0.44
CA LEU A 234 5.81 -27.03 -0.42
C LEU A 234 6.80 -27.92 0.34
N SER A 235 7.90 -28.26 -0.34
CA SER A 235 9.09 -28.84 0.30
C SER A 235 9.72 -27.86 1.30
N ALA A 236 10.55 -28.39 2.21
CA ALA A 236 11.33 -27.59 3.14
C ALA A 236 12.17 -26.51 2.43
N ASP A 237 12.77 -26.86 1.28
CA ASP A 237 13.57 -25.93 0.49
C ASP A 237 12.73 -24.82 -0.17
N LEU A 238 11.50 -25.10 -0.60
CA LEU A 238 10.60 -24.06 -1.13
C LEU A 238 10.11 -23.11 -0.04
N LYS A 239 9.76 -23.64 1.14
CA LYS A 239 9.43 -22.81 2.32
C LYS A 239 10.61 -21.90 2.69
N LEU A 240 11.82 -22.44 2.64
CA LEU A 240 13.03 -21.67 2.91
C LEU A 240 13.31 -20.61 1.84
N LEU A 241 13.07 -20.92 0.57
CA LEU A 241 13.18 -19.98 -0.54
C LEU A 241 12.23 -18.78 -0.35
N LEU A 242 10.95 -19.06 -0.05
CA LEU A 242 9.94 -18.04 0.22
C LEU A 242 10.28 -17.19 1.45
N TRP A 243 10.79 -17.83 2.51
CA TRP A 243 11.25 -17.14 3.71
C TRP A 243 12.39 -16.16 3.41
N PHE A 244 13.44 -16.62 2.74
CA PHE A 244 14.60 -15.78 2.43
C PHE A 244 14.26 -14.70 1.39
N GLY A 245 13.31 -15.00 0.49
CA GLY A 245 12.81 -14.08 -0.52
C GLY A 245 12.28 -12.74 0.01
N GLN A 246 11.85 -12.71 1.25
CA GLN A 246 11.40 -11.50 1.93
C GLN A 246 12.52 -10.48 2.15
N PHE A 247 13.79 -10.90 2.16
CA PHE A 247 14.92 -10.01 2.46
C PHE A 247 15.60 -9.45 1.23
N ILE A 248 15.39 -10.10 0.09
CA ILE A 248 16.19 -9.90 -1.12
C ILE A 248 15.42 -9.31 -2.30
N ASN A 249 14.10 -9.15 -2.16
CA ASN A 249 13.15 -8.79 -3.21
C ASN A 249 13.19 -9.75 -4.43
N ASN A 250 12.17 -9.71 -5.27
CA ASN A 250 12.04 -10.59 -6.45
C ASN A 250 11.73 -9.81 -7.75
N GLY A 251 11.94 -10.46 -8.90
CA GLY A 251 11.63 -9.88 -10.21
C GLY A 251 12.68 -8.89 -10.73
N ASN A 252 12.25 -7.97 -11.59
CA ASN A 252 13.11 -6.96 -12.22
C ASN A 252 13.19 -5.68 -11.38
N ASN A 253 14.30 -4.94 -11.52
CA ASN A 253 14.54 -3.65 -10.85
C ASN A 253 14.54 -3.71 -9.31
N THR A 254 14.95 -4.84 -8.73
CA THR A 254 14.98 -5.02 -7.26
C THR A 254 15.82 -3.97 -6.52
N SER A 255 16.85 -3.42 -7.16
CA SER A 255 17.65 -2.33 -6.61
C SER A 255 16.86 -1.03 -6.43
N PHE A 256 15.84 -0.78 -7.25
CA PHE A 256 14.86 0.32 -7.06
C PHE A 256 13.85 0.03 -5.95
N GLY A 257 13.99 -1.08 -5.22
CA GLY A 257 13.04 -1.53 -4.19
C GLY A 257 11.81 -2.27 -4.72
N PHE A 258 11.78 -2.63 -6.01
CA PHE A 258 10.70 -3.43 -6.60
C PHE A 258 10.71 -4.87 -6.07
N GLY A 259 9.53 -5.49 -6.01
CA GLY A 259 9.32 -6.90 -5.70
C GLY A 259 9.58 -7.30 -4.25
N LYS A 260 9.42 -6.36 -3.31
CA LYS A 260 9.33 -6.66 -1.89
C LYS A 260 8.10 -7.52 -1.66
N ASN A 261 8.28 -8.62 -0.93
CA ASN A 261 7.21 -9.57 -0.67
C ASN A 261 7.29 -10.12 0.76
N SER A 262 6.18 -10.68 1.22
CA SER A 262 6.05 -11.44 2.47
C SER A 262 5.08 -12.59 2.25
N VAL A 263 5.29 -13.76 2.86
CA VAL A 263 4.36 -14.89 2.78
C VAL A 263 3.75 -15.15 4.16
N THR A 264 2.44 -15.01 4.30
CA THR A 264 1.76 -15.37 5.56
C THR A 264 1.43 -16.87 5.57
N ASN A 265 1.16 -17.41 6.77
CA ASN A 265 0.79 -18.82 7.01
C ASN A 265 1.90 -19.87 6.87
N ILE A 266 3.18 -19.47 6.94
CA ILE A 266 4.27 -20.41 7.18
C ILE A 266 4.50 -20.49 8.71
N PRO A 267 4.44 -21.65 9.38
CA PRO A 267 4.69 -21.75 10.82
C PRO A 267 6.10 -21.25 11.22
N GLY A 268 6.20 -20.49 12.32
CA GLY A 268 7.47 -19.89 12.77
C GLY A 268 7.91 -18.65 11.98
N TYR A 269 7.07 -18.17 11.07
CA TYR A 269 7.34 -17.06 10.17
C TYR A 269 6.85 -15.73 10.75
N ASN A 270 7.64 -15.17 11.66
CA ASN A 270 7.46 -13.77 12.05
C ASN A 270 8.66 -12.99 11.53
N VAL A 271 8.51 -12.36 10.36
CA VAL A 271 9.52 -11.42 9.92
C VAL A 271 8.90 -10.09 9.51
N SER A 272 8.93 -9.13 10.43
CA SER A 272 9.31 -7.77 10.06
C SER A 272 9.70 -6.94 11.29
N GLU A 273 11.00 -6.73 11.48
CA GLU A 273 11.52 -5.65 12.34
C GLU A 273 11.61 -4.29 11.60
N LEU A 274 11.36 -4.26 10.28
CA LEU A 274 11.36 -3.03 9.50
C LEU A 274 9.94 -2.46 9.44
N SER A 275 9.71 -1.38 10.19
CA SER A 275 8.46 -0.64 10.22
C SER A 275 8.68 0.82 9.83
N PRO A 276 7.63 1.51 9.36
CA PRO A 276 7.58 2.96 9.32
C PRO A 276 8.02 3.57 10.65
N TYR A 277 8.60 4.78 10.62
CA TYR A 277 8.90 5.52 11.84
C TYR A 277 7.63 5.81 12.64
N GLU A 278 6.55 6.11 11.92
CA GLU A 278 5.25 6.39 12.47
C GLU A 278 4.18 5.75 11.57
N THR A 279 3.23 5.05 12.17
CA THR A 279 2.07 4.47 11.46
C THR A 279 1.11 5.56 11.03
N PHE A 280 0.33 5.31 9.98
CA PHE A 280 -0.79 6.16 9.58
C PHE A 280 -1.79 6.33 10.71
N LEU A 281 -2.06 5.27 11.49
CA LEU A 281 -2.91 5.39 12.68
C LEU A 281 -2.31 6.35 13.70
N ALA A 282 -1.03 6.18 14.08
CA ALA A 282 -0.36 7.04 15.05
C ALA A 282 -0.37 8.51 14.61
N LYS A 283 -0.15 8.76 13.31
CA LYS A 283 -0.24 10.09 12.72
C LYS A 283 -1.67 10.65 12.78
N ALA A 284 -2.68 9.84 12.47
CA ALA A 284 -4.08 10.25 12.51
C ALA A 284 -4.54 10.63 13.92
N VAL A 285 -4.09 9.91 14.95
CA VAL A 285 -4.50 10.14 16.34
C VAL A 285 -3.61 11.15 17.09
N LYS A 286 -2.70 11.85 16.41
CA LYS A 286 -1.99 12.98 17.03
C LYS A 286 -2.99 13.99 17.58
N LYS A 287 -2.82 14.39 18.84
CA LYS A 287 -3.75 15.28 19.54
C LYS A 287 -4.09 16.55 18.75
N GLU A 288 -3.12 17.13 18.06
CA GLU A 288 -3.33 18.28 17.18
C GLU A 288 -4.26 17.95 16.00
N ASN A 289 -4.05 16.82 15.31
CA ASN A 289 -4.88 16.38 14.19
C ASN A 289 -6.30 16.08 14.64
N VAL A 290 -6.47 15.33 15.74
CA VAL A 290 -7.79 15.02 16.31
C VAL A 290 -8.52 16.28 16.78
N LEU A 291 -7.80 17.23 17.41
CA LEU A 291 -8.37 18.53 17.79
C LEU A 291 -8.80 19.35 16.57
N ASN A 292 -8.02 19.33 15.49
CA ASN A 292 -8.36 20.02 14.25
C ASN A 292 -9.61 19.39 13.60
N ALA A 293 -9.65 18.07 13.51
CA ALA A 293 -10.84 17.32 13.08
C ALA A 293 -12.08 17.68 13.91
N TYR A 294 -11.95 17.70 15.24
CA TYR A 294 -13.03 18.08 16.14
C TYR A 294 -13.51 19.51 15.88
N LYS A 295 -12.59 20.47 15.76
CA LYS A 295 -12.92 21.89 15.52
C LYS A 295 -13.71 22.08 14.24
N VAL A 296 -13.31 21.41 13.16
CA VAL A 296 -14.03 21.43 11.87
C VAL A 296 -15.49 21.02 12.08
N LEU A 297 -15.71 19.90 12.77
CA LEU A 297 -17.06 19.38 13.04
C LEU A 297 -17.86 20.25 14.00
N ALA A 298 -17.24 20.77 15.04
CA ALA A 298 -17.88 21.63 16.02
C ALA A 298 -18.29 23.00 15.44
N SER A 299 -17.63 23.43 14.35
CA SER A 299 -17.93 24.69 13.65
C SER A 299 -18.93 24.55 12.50
N ASP A 300 -19.45 23.34 12.25
CA ASP A 300 -20.40 23.09 11.18
C ASP A 300 -21.75 23.80 11.44
N ASN A 301 -22.12 24.71 10.54
CA ASN A 301 -23.34 25.51 10.68
C ASN A 301 -24.61 24.67 10.49
N SER A 302 -24.50 23.47 9.92
CA SER A 302 -25.62 22.54 9.70
C SER A 302 -25.98 21.69 10.93
N LEU A 303 -25.24 21.83 12.05
CA LEU A 303 -25.50 21.07 13.26
C LEU A 303 -26.92 21.29 13.82
N THR A 304 -27.59 20.20 14.18
CA THR A 304 -28.88 20.23 14.86
C THR A 304 -28.75 20.83 16.27
N ILE A 305 -29.88 21.21 16.89
CA ILE A 305 -29.89 21.71 18.28
C ILE A 305 -29.35 20.64 19.25
N SER A 306 -29.70 19.37 19.02
CA SER A 306 -29.21 18.23 19.79
C SER A 306 -27.68 18.13 19.72
N ASP A 307 -27.11 18.26 18.51
CA ASP A 307 -25.67 18.16 18.32
C ASP A 307 -24.92 19.37 18.90
N LYS A 308 -25.50 20.58 18.83
CA LYS A 308 -24.93 21.75 19.51
C LYS A 308 -24.83 21.56 21.03
N LEU A 309 -25.79 20.89 21.66
CA LEU A 309 -25.72 20.53 23.08
C LEU A 309 -24.63 19.50 23.36
N LYS A 310 -24.48 18.48 22.51
CA LYS A 310 -23.37 17.50 22.60
C LYS A 310 -22.02 18.18 22.46
N VAL A 311 -21.86 19.09 21.48
CA VAL A 311 -20.65 19.90 21.28
C VAL A 311 -20.35 20.73 22.53
N LYS A 312 -21.34 21.42 23.11
CA LYS A 312 -21.16 22.20 24.34
C LYS A 312 -20.70 21.33 25.51
N LYS A 313 -21.29 20.15 25.69
CA LYS A 313 -20.88 19.18 26.72
C LYS A 313 -19.45 18.70 26.47
N PHE A 314 -19.12 18.35 25.23
CA PHE A 314 -17.78 17.90 24.86
C PHE A 314 -16.73 18.99 25.12
N ASN A 315 -17.03 20.24 24.75
CA ASN A 315 -16.16 21.39 24.94
C ASN A 315 -15.82 21.69 26.42
N SER A 316 -16.74 21.37 27.35
CA SER A 316 -16.48 21.57 28.79
C SER A 316 -15.28 20.77 29.31
N LYS A 317 -14.93 19.67 28.63
CA LYS A 317 -13.84 18.74 28.98
C LYS A 317 -13.04 18.34 27.74
N ILE A 318 -12.82 19.26 26.80
CA ILE A 318 -12.26 18.93 25.48
C ILE A 318 -10.95 18.14 25.55
N ASN A 319 -10.01 18.55 26.41
CA ASN A 319 -8.72 17.86 26.54
C ASN A 319 -8.88 16.43 27.05
N GLU A 320 -9.65 16.24 28.13
CA GLU A 320 -9.91 14.92 28.73
C GLU A 320 -10.62 14.00 27.73
N ASN A 321 -11.64 14.51 27.02
CA ASN A 321 -12.39 13.71 26.05
C ASN A 321 -11.53 13.29 24.85
N LEU A 322 -10.70 14.20 24.32
CA LEU A 322 -9.80 13.88 23.22
C LEU A 322 -8.71 12.90 23.65
N ASP A 323 -8.12 13.10 24.84
CA ASP A 323 -7.09 12.20 25.37
C ASP A 323 -7.65 10.79 25.60
N ASN A 324 -8.88 10.68 26.11
CA ASN A 324 -9.56 9.39 26.27
C ASN A 324 -9.78 8.70 24.92
N LEU A 325 -10.32 9.41 23.93
CA LEU A 325 -10.56 8.87 22.59
C LEU A 325 -9.26 8.38 21.92
N ILE A 326 -8.20 9.17 22.01
CA ILE A 326 -6.88 8.81 21.47
C ILE A 326 -6.33 7.57 22.18
N ASN A 327 -6.40 7.54 23.52
CA ASN A 327 -5.91 6.41 24.30
C ASN A 327 -6.69 5.12 24.02
N GLU A 328 -8.00 5.18 23.85
CA GLU A 328 -8.82 4.02 23.47
C GLU A 328 -8.33 3.42 22.15
N VAL A 329 -8.07 4.25 21.15
CA VAL A 329 -7.60 3.80 19.82
C VAL A 329 -6.18 3.22 19.90
N ILE A 330 -5.24 3.93 20.54
CA ILE A 330 -3.83 3.48 20.65
C ILE A 330 -3.71 2.19 21.47
N THR A 331 -4.55 2.03 22.51
CA THR A 331 -4.52 0.83 23.36
C THR A 331 -5.37 -0.33 22.83
N GLY A 332 -6.00 -0.16 21.66
CA GLY A 332 -6.87 -1.19 21.06
C GLY A 332 -8.17 -1.42 21.83
N LYS A 333 -8.57 -0.49 22.70
CA LYS A 333 -9.82 -0.54 23.48
C LYS A 333 -10.98 0.19 22.80
N TYR A 334 -10.72 0.85 21.69
CA TYR A 334 -11.76 1.52 20.91
C TYR A 334 -12.75 0.50 20.35
N GLU A 335 -14.02 0.69 20.69
CA GLU A 335 -15.15 -0.05 20.11
C GLU A 335 -16.03 0.93 19.36
N ALA A 336 -16.22 0.69 18.06
CA ALA A 336 -17.06 1.56 17.24
C ALA A 336 -18.53 1.41 17.64
N LYS A 337 -19.14 2.51 18.09
CA LYS A 337 -20.54 2.49 18.57
C LYS A 337 -21.51 2.32 17.41
N PRO A 338 -22.54 1.45 17.47
CA PRO A 338 -23.46 1.25 16.35
C PRO A 338 -23.96 2.57 15.76
N PHE A 339 -24.01 2.64 14.43
CA PHE A 339 -24.61 3.77 13.75
C PHE A 339 -26.10 3.86 14.07
N THR A 340 -26.66 5.06 14.08
CA THR A 340 -28.12 5.22 14.09
C THR A 340 -28.57 5.40 12.65
N GLY A 341 -29.34 4.46 12.13
CA GLY A 341 -29.73 4.39 10.73
C GLY A 341 -31.17 4.78 10.48
N THR A 342 -31.43 5.40 9.34
CA THR A 342 -32.77 5.43 8.71
C THR A 342 -32.71 4.72 7.38
N ILE A 343 -33.79 4.02 7.03
CA ILE A 343 -33.97 3.38 5.73
C ILE A 343 -34.63 4.40 4.81
N THR A 344 -34.03 4.62 3.64
CA THR A 344 -34.65 5.34 2.54
C THR A 344 -34.79 4.41 1.34
N GLU A 345 -35.99 4.35 0.77
CA GLU A 345 -36.25 3.68 -0.50
C GLU A 345 -35.79 4.58 -1.66
N GLU A 346 -34.85 4.09 -2.45
CA GLU A 346 -34.50 4.65 -3.75
C GLU A 346 -35.02 3.72 -4.87
N HIS A 347 -35.00 4.20 -6.11
CA HIS A 347 -35.72 3.62 -7.24
C HIS A 347 -35.53 2.10 -7.45
N ASP A 348 -34.43 1.50 -6.97
CA ASP A 348 -34.17 0.05 -6.99
C ASP A 348 -33.45 -0.49 -5.72
N GLY A 349 -33.58 0.14 -4.55
CA GLY A 349 -32.99 -0.41 -3.31
C GLY A 349 -33.13 0.42 -2.03
N ILE A 350 -32.55 -0.08 -0.94
CA ILE A 350 -32.59 0.52 0.39
C ILE A 350 -31.22 1.07 0.74
N ASN A 351 -31.12 2.39 0.96
CA ASN A 351 -29.94 3.01 1.54
C ASN A 351 -30.10 3.15 3.06
N ILE A 352 -29.03 2.86 3.79
CA ILE A 352 -28.95 3.05 5.24
C ILE A 352 -28.21 4.35 5.51
N HIS A 353 -28.94 5.42 5.85
CA HIS A 353 -28.34 6.70 6.22
C HIS A 353 -27.99 6.73 7.69
N THR A 354 -26.70 6.91 7.99
CA THR A 354 -26.20 6.83 9.36
C THR A 354 -25.95 8.20 9.99
N GLU A 355 -26.45 8.39 11.20
CA GLU A 355 -26.01 9.41 12.13
C GLU A 355 -24.92 8.87 13.05
N PHE A 356 -23.90 9.69 13.27
CA PHE A 356 -22.71 9.38 14.06
C PHE A 356 -22.71 10.22 15.31
N ASN A 357 -22.15 9.69 16.39
CA ASN A 357 -21.76 10.55 17.50
C ASN A 357 -20.54 11.42 17.12
N LEU A 358 -20.30 12.47 17.90
CA LEU A 358 -19.30 13.48 17.59
C LEU A 358 -17.87 12.92 17.67
N GLU A 359 -17.64 11.98 18.58
CA GLU A 359 -16.38 11.30 18.82
C GLU A 359 -15.98 10.42 17.63
N GLU A 360 -16.90 9.57 17.14
CA GLU A 360 -16.75 8.77 15.93
C GLU A 360 -16.43 9.63 14.71
N ARG A 361 -17.19 10.72 14.48
CA ARG A 361 -16.92 11.63 13.35
C ARG A 361 -15.55 12.28 13.47
N THR A 362 -15.16 12.65 14.69
CA THR A 362 -13.85 13.26 14.96
C THR A 362 -12.74 12.30 14.59
N LEU A 363 -12.82 11.04 15.02
CA LEU A 363 -11.81 10.03 14.71
C LEU A 363 -11.78 9.67 13.22
N GLN A 364 -12.95 9.51 12.58
CA GLN A 364 -13.04 9.24 11.15
C GLN A 364 -12.47 10.39 10.30
N LEU A 365 -12.74 11.64 10.68
CA LEU A 365 -12.16 12.80 10.00
C LEU A 365 -10.65 12.88 10.21
N ALA A 366 -10.17 12.58 11.41
CA ALA A 366 -8.74 12.56 11.71
C ALA A 366 -8.01 11.49 10.87
N VAL A 367 -8.60 10.31 10.70
CA VAL A 367 -8.07 9.27 9.80
C VAL A 367 -8.14 9.71 8.33
N LYS A 368 -9.28 10.26 7.89
CA LYS A 368 -9.46 10.77 6.52
C LYS A 368 -8.38 11.78 6.16
N GLN A 369 -8.08 12.74 7.04
CA GLN A 369 -7.07 13.77 6.81
C GLN A 369 -5.67 13.20 6.49
N ILE A 370 -5.38 11.99 6.97
CA ILE A 370 -4.11 11.30 6.75
C ILE A 370 -4.17 10.31 5.58
N ALA A 371 -5.26 9.55 5.45
CA ALA A 371 -5.42 8.50 4.43
C ALA A 371 -5.81 9.04 3.04
N GLU A 372 -6.63 10.08 2.99
CA GLU A 372 -7.15 10.63 1.72
C GLU A 372 -6.05 11.15 0.78
N PRO A 373 -5.01 11.88 1.27
CA PRO A 373 -3.89 12.27 0.42
C PRO A 373 -3.14 11.09 -0.21
N VAL A 374 -3.06 9.95 0.49
CA VAL A 374 -2.41 8.73 0.00
C VAL A 374 -3.23 8.12 -1.14
N ILE A 375 -4.53 7.93 -0.92
CA ILE A 375 -5.46 7.42 -1.93
C ILE A 375 -5.46 8.34 -3.16
N ASN A 376 -5.52 9.66 -2.96
CA ASN A 376 -5.55 10.63 -4.05
C ASN A 376 -4.28 10.62 -4.91
N LYS A 377 -3.10 10.39 -4.32
CA LYS A 377 -1.86 10.25 -5.12
C LYS A 377 -1.77 8.90 -5.82
N TYR A 378 -2.51 7.90 -5.35
CA TYR A 378 -2.56 6.59 -5.96
C TYR A 378 -3.50 6.56 -7.19
N ILE A 379 -4.77 6.98 -7.06
CA ILE A 379 -5.82 6.87 -8.11
C ILE A 379 -5.64 7.78 -9.35
N GLY A 380 -4.45 8.38 -9.53
CA GLY A 380 -4.13 9.21 -10.69
C GLY A 380 -4.95 10.50 -10.84
N GLU A 381 -4.82 11.19 -11.98
CA GLU A 381 -5.47 12.48 -12.24
C GLU A 381 -6.89 12.36 -12.81
N SER A 382 -7.35 11.19 -13.28
CA SER A 382 -8.68 10.98 -13.91
C SER A 382 -9.85 10.91 -12.92
N SER A 383 -9.58 10.78 -11.62
CA SER A 383 -10.61 10.72 -10.57
C SER A 383 -10.79 12.10 -9.93
N PHE A 384 -11.88 12.82 -10.26
CA PHE A 384 -12.19 14.18 -9.77
C PHE A 384 -13.15 14.18 -8.57
N PHE A 385 -13.92 13.10 -8.44
CA PHE A 385 -14.91 12.84 -7.41
C PHE A 385 -14.34 13.00 -6.01
N TYR A 386 -15.02 13.76 -5.16
CA TYR A 386 -14.69 13.96 -3.75
C TYR A 386 -13.24 14.32 -3.39
N ARG A 387 -12.46 14.91 -4.31
CA ARG A 387 -11.11 15.39 -4.01
C ARG A 387 -11.13 16.88 -3.67
N ASN A 388 -10.51 17.24 -2.56
CA ASN A 388 -10.26 18.64 -2.24
C ASN A 388 -9.48 19.31 -3.37
N GLY A 389 -10.03 20.39 -3.92
CA GLY A 389 -9.45 21.14 -5.05
C GLY A 389 -9.93 20.73 -6.44
N PHE A 390 -10.76 19.68 -6.55
CA PHE A 390 -11.40 19.29 -7.80
C PHE A 390 -12.90 19.59 -7.70
N SER A 391 -13.39 20.47 -8.58
CA SER A 391 -14.79 20.89 -8.60
C SER A 391 -15.57 20.17 -9.70
N LYS A 392 -16.89 20.21 -9.59
CA LYS A 392 -17.82 19.85 -10.69
C LYS A 392 -17.44 20.51 -12.01
N GLU A 393 -16.96 21.75 -11.96
CA GLU A 393 -16.45 22.47 -13.13
C GLU A 393 -15.18 21.82 -13.73
N GLY A 394 -14.33 21.21 -12.91
CA GLY A 394 -13.15 20.46 -13.37
C GLY A 394 -13.54 19.20 -14.13
N ALA A 395 -14.52 18.44 -13.64
CA ALA A 395 -15.03 17.26 -14.33
C ALA A 395 -15.71 17.64 -15.66
N LEU A 396 -16.50 18.72 -15.68
CA LEU A 396 -17.12 19.24 -16.91
C LEU A 396 -16.09 19.73 -17.92
N LYS A 397 -15.00 20.39 -17.48
CA LYS A 397 -13.90 20.79 -18.37
C LYS A 397 -13.22 19.59 -19.00
N MET A 398 -13.00 18.51 -18.24
CA MET A 398 -12.47 17.28 -18.82
C MET A 398 -13.40 16.64 -19.83
N LEU A 399 -14.71 16.64 -19.59
CA LEU A 399 -15.68 16.12 -20.54
C LEU A 399 -15.65 16.95 -21.84
N ASP A 400 -15.61 18.28 -21.72
CA ASP A 400 -15.48 19.20 -22.87
C ASP A 400 -14.14 19.01 -23.62
N GLU A 401 -13.03 18.83 -22.91
CA GLU A 401 -11.74 18.50 -23.52
C GLU A 401 -11.74 17.11 -24.17
N ALA A 402 -12.39 16.12 -23.57
CA ALA A 402 -12.53 14.78 -24.12
C ALA A 402 -13.35 14.83 -25.42
N GLU A 403 -14.47 15.54 -25.43
CA GLU A 403 -15.32 15.74 -26.61
C GLU A 403 -14.54 16.43 -27.74
N LYS A 404 -13.79 17.49 -27.42
CA LYS A 404 -12.89 18.17 -28.39
C LYS A 404 -11.81 17.25 -28.96
N ASN A 405 -11.37 16.25 -28.19
CA ASN A 405 -10.41 15.24 -28.61
C ASN A 405 -11.06 14.01 -29.30
N GLY A 406 -12.37 14.08 -29.58
CA GLY A 406 -13.11 13.06 -30.31
C GLY A 406 -13.62 11.90 -29.46
N TYR A 407 -13.68 12.06 -28.14
CA TYR A 407 -14.34 11.10 -27.25
C TYR A 407 -15.84 11.40 -27.16
N GLU A 408 -16.66 10.36 -27.05
CA GLU A 408 -18.06 10.47 -26.61
C GLU A 408 -18.14 10.04 -25.16
N TYR A 409 -19.15 10.50 -24.42
CA TYR A 409 -19.33 10.11 -23.03
C TYR A 409 -20.78 9.72 -22.73
N ASN A 410 -20.94 8.73 -21.85
CA ASN A 410 -22.23 8.35 -21.30
C ASN A 410 -22.19 8.44 -19.78
N LYS A 411 -23.27 8.98 -19.21
CA LYS A 411 -23.48 8.96 -17.76
C LYS A 411 -23.83 7.53 -17.33
N ILE A 412 -23.20 7.06 -16.27
CA ILE A 412 -23.61 5.87 -15.54
C ILE A 412 -24.39 6.34 -14.33
N ASP A 413 -25.65 5.94 -14.26
CA ASP A 413 -26.43 6.01 -13.03
C ASP A 413 -26.32 4.63 -12.37
N ILE A 414 -25.86 4.59 -11.10
CA ILE A 414 -25.81 3.36 -10.31
C ILE A 414 -26.79 3.52 -9.15
N ASP A 415 -27.99 2.97 -9.32
CA ASP A 415 -29.01 2.96 -8.28
C ASP A 415 -28.52 2.17 -7.06
N SER A 416 -28.80 2.70 -5.86
CA SER A 416 -28.44 2.04 -4.59
C SER A 416 -26.97 1.61 -4.52
N PHE A 417 -26.08 2.42 -5.08
CA PHE A 417 -24.64 2.14 -5.20
C PHE A 417 -24.02 1.61 -3.90
N TYR A 418 -24.34 2.25 -2.77
CA TYR A 418 -23.82 1.87 -1.46
C TYR A 418 -24.22 0.47 -1.03
N SER A 419 -25.45 0.06 -1.34
CA SER A 419 -26.04 -1.23 -0.97
C SER A 419 -25.44 -2.42 -1.72
N TYR A 420 -24.78 -2.16 -2.86
CA TYR A 420 -24.15 -3.19 -3.69
C TYR A 420 -22.62 -3.18 -3.67
N ILE A 421 -21.98 -2.32 -2.88
CA ILE A 421 -20.52 -2.32 -2.73
C ILE A 421 -20.06 -3.66 -2.15
N ASN A 422 -19.18 -4.35 -2.88
CA ASN A 422 -18.53 -5.53 -2.35
C ASN A 422 -17.48 -5.10 -1.29
N LYS A 423 -17.78 -5.40 -0.01
CA LYS A 423 -16.93 -5.02 1.12
C LYS A 423 -15.54 -5.66 1.07
N ASP A 424 -15.44 -6.89 0.58
CA ASP A 424 -14.17 -7.60 0.48
C ASP A 424 -13.25 -6.91 -0.53
N VAL A 425 -13.79 -6.54 -1.70
CA VAL A 425 -13.04 -5.78 -2.73
C VAL A 425 -12.58 -4.42 -2.20
N LEU A 426 -13.42 -3.71 -1.46
CA LEU A 426 -13.03 -2.43 -0.85
C LEU A 426 -11.93 -2.64 0.21
N TYR A 427 -12.11 -3.61 1.10
CA TYR A 427 -11.15 -3.93 2.14
C TYR A 427 -9.79 -4.32 1.56
N GLU A 428 -9.79 -5.07 0.48
CA GLU A 428 -8.62 -5.48 -0.27
C GLU A 428 -7.80 -4.32 -0.86
N ARG A 429 -8.48 -3.29 -1.37
CA ARG A 429 -7.83 -2.08 -1.86
C ARG A 429 -7.22 -1.28 -0.71
N ILE A 430 -7.94 -1.18 0.42
CA ILE A 430 -7.42 -0.55 1.65
C ILE A 430 -6.18 -1.30 2.14
N GLU A 431 -6.26 -2.63 2.22
CA GLU A 431 -5.15 -3.49 2.64
C GLU A 431 -3.93 -3.38 1.73
N THR A 432 -4.12 -3.14 0.43
CA THR A 432 -2.95 -2.99 -0.44
C THR A 432 -2.24 -1.66 -0.25
N LEU A 433 -2.97 -0.59 0.11
CA LEU A 433 -2.39 0.73 0.37
C LEU A 433 -1.86 0.90 1.81
N PHE A 434 -2.57 0.35 2.79
CA PHE A 434 -2.34 0.58 4.21
C PHE A 434 -2.10 -0.71 5.01
N GLY A 435 -2.11 -1.87 4.38
CA GLY A 435 -2.06 -3.12 5.12
C GLY A 435 -0.73 -3.33 5.85
N GLY A 436 -0.83 -3.85 7.08
CA GLY A 436 0.26 -3.85 8.06
C GLY A 436 0.30 -2.58 8.91
N ASP A 437 -0.48 -1.56 8.59
CA ASP A 437 -0.77 -0.42 9.45
C ASP A 437 -2.10 -0.62 10.18
N PRO A 438 -2.19 -0.39 11.51
CA PRO A 438 -3.44 -0.51 12.26
C PRO A 438 -4.60 0.37 11.75
N VAL A 439 -4.33 1.37 10.90
CA VAL A 439 -5.38 2.19 10.28
C VAL A 439 -6.28 1.37 9.35
N SER A 440 -5.76 0.32 8.69
CA SER A 440 -6.57 -0.51 7.78
C SER A 440 -7.64 -1.28 8.55
N ASP A 441 -7.28 -1.83 9.72
CA ASP A 441 -8.20 -2.49 10.64
C ASP A 441 -9.26 -1.53 11.18
N LEU A 442 -8.87 -0.32 11.59
CA LEU A 442 -9.80 0.70 12.08
C LEU A 442 -10.82 1.11 10.99
N ILE A 443 -10.36 1.29 9.74
CA ILE A 443 -11.26 1.58 8.62
C ILE A 443 -12.21 0.40 8.37
N ARG A 444 -11.71 -0.84 8.45
CA ARG A 444 -12.53 -2.05 8.32
C ARG A 444 -13.65 -2.09 9.36
N VAL A 445 -13.34 -1.78 10.61
CA VAL A 445 -14.33 -1.70 11.70
C VAL A 445 -15.47 -0.75 11.33
N TRP A 446 -15.17 0.41 10.75
CA TRP A 446 -16.20 1.38 10.31
C TRP A 446 -17.00 0.93 9.09
N ILE A 447 -16.38 0.18 8.16
CA ILE A 447 -17.06 -0.38 6.97
C ILE A 447 -18.07 -1.45 7.36
N THR A 448 -17.73 -2.28 8.36
CA THR A 448 -18.57 -3.40 8.82
C THR A 448 -19.39 -3.06 10.06
N GLN A 449 -19.53 -1.78 10.38
CA GLN A 449 -20.10 -1.33 11.63
C GLN A 449 -21.61 -1.67 11.72
N PRO A 450 -22.05 -2.22 12.86
CA PRO A 450 -23.47 -2.35 13.23
C PRO A 450 -24.31 -1.09 12.99
N VAL A 451 -25.55 -1.23 12.52
CA VAL A 451 -26.50 -0.11 12.41
C VAL A 451 -27.81 -0.39 13.17
N CYS A 452 -28.18 0.52 14.07
CA CYS A 452 -29.45 0.51 14.78
C CYS A 452 -30.52 1.25 13.97
N ILE A 453 -31.55 0.54 13.52
CA ILE A 453 -32.66 1.07 12.72
C ILE A 453 -33.94 0.84 13.52
N GLU A 454 -34.63 1.92 13.88
CA GLU A 454 -35.89 1.86 14.66
C GLU A 454 -35.78 1.02 15.95
N GLY A 455 -34.61 1.05 16.60
CA GLY A 455 -34.34 0.28 17.82
C GLY A 455 -33.89 -1.17 17.58
N ASN A 456 -33.87 -1.64 16.34
CA ASN A 456 -33.38 -2.96 15.96
C ASN A 456 -31.94 -2.88 15.48
N MET A 457 -31.10 -3.78 15.97
CA MET A 457 -29.70 -3.81 15.57
C MET A 457 -29.51 -4.68 14.32
N VAL A 458 -29.01 -4.09 13.24
CA VAL A 458 -28.62 -4.75 11.98
C VAL A 458 -27.11 -4.93 11.92
N THR A 459 -26.64 -6.17 12.12
CA THR A 459 -25.20 -6.53 12.12
C THR A 459 -24.68 -7.00 10.77
N SER A 460 -25.59 -7.32 9.84
CA SER A 460 -25.25 -7.80 8.51
C SER A 460 -26.18 -7.15 7.49
N TYR A 461 -25.60 -6.62 6.43
CA TYR A 461 -26.27 -5.99 5.30
C TYR A 461 -25.33 -6.08 4.10
N GLU A 462 -25.88 -6.14 2.89
CA GLU A 462 -25.10 -5.99 1.66
C GLU A 462 -24.59 -4.55 1.54
N GLY A 463 -23.44 -4.34 0.91
CA GLY A 463 -22.91 -3.00 0.73
C GLY A 463 -22.26 -2.38 1.97
N ILE A 464 -22.16 -1.06 1.98
CA ILE A 464 -21.65 -0.25 3.11
C ILE A 464 -22.72 0.77 3.51
N PRO A 465 -22.83 1.14 4.80
CA PRO A 465 -23.81 2.14 5.20
C PRO A 465 -23.37 3.51 4.68
N TYR A 466 -24.31 4.41 4.42
CA TYR A 466 -23.98 5.74 3.92
C TYR A 466 -23.32 6.59 5.01
N ASN A 467 -22.01 6.79 4.87
CA ASN A 467 -21.15 7.56 5.76
C ASN A 467 -20.51 8.75 5.00
N ARG A 468 -21.01 9.96 5.26
CA ARG A 468 -20.50 11.20 4.63
C ARG A 468 -19.02 11.49 4.91
N MET A 469 -18.46 10.95 5.98
CA MET A 469 -17.08 11.23 6.37
C MET A 469 -16.11 10.44 5.51
N LEU A 470 -16.23 9.11 5.53
CA LEU A 470 -15.26 8.21 4.89
C LEU A 470 -15.66 7.75 3.50
N ASN A 471 -16.95 7.50 3.24
CA ASN A 471 -17.36 6.92 1.97
C ASN A 471 -16.86 7.70 0.76
N PRO A 472 -16.86 9.05 0.73
CA PRO A 472 -16.28 9.80 -0.39
C PRO A 472 -14.88 9.32 -0.82
N MET A 473 -13.99 9.13 0.15
CA MET A 473 -12.62 8.65 -0.07
C MET A 473 -12.59 7.16 -0.43
N LEU A 474 -13.42 6.34 0.22
CA LEU A 474 -13.45 4.89 0.02
C LEU A 474 -14.06 4.50 -1.34
N ILE A 475 -15.08 5.24 -1.80
CA ILE A 475 -15.70 5.04 -3.10
C ILE A 475 -14.72 5.35 -4.21
N ASN A 476 -13.94 6.43 -4.06
CA ASN A 476 -12.89 6.75 -5.03
C ASN A 476 -11.91 5.58 -5.22
N LEU A 477 -11.49 4.98 -4.11
CA LEU A 477 -10.62 3.81 -4.09
C LEU A 477 -11.32 2.57 -4.66
N TYR A 478 -12.60 2.36 -4.38
CA TYR A 478 -13.37 1.24 -4.94
C TYR A 478 -13.51 1.35 -6.47
N LEU A 479 -13.87 2.53 -6.96
CA LEU A 479 -14.09 2.80 -8.38
C LEU A 479 -12.80 2.89 -9.19
N ASP A 480 -11.63 2.97 -8.55
CA ASP A 480 -10.33 2.80 -9.22
C ASP A 480 -10.25 1.45 -9.92
N ARG A 481 -10.76 0.38 -9.29
CA ARG A 481 -10.84 -0.95 -9.92
C ARG A 481 -11.69 -0.94 -11.20
N LEU A 482 -12.77 -0.16 -11.22
CA LEU A 482 -13.62 -0.01 -12.39
C LEU A 482 -12.87 0.71 -13.52
N ASP A 483 -12.16 1.80 -13.21
CA ASP A 483 -11.35 2.54 -14.19
C ASP A 483 -10.28 1.63 -14.82
N GLU A 484 -9.60 0.81 -14.00
CA GLU A 484 -8.64 -0.18 -14.48
C GLU A 484 -9.29 -1.28 -15.36
N MET A 485 -10.60 -1.57 -15.20
CA MET A 485 -11.34 -2.56 -16.01
C MET A 485 -11.82 -2.04 -17.35
N LEU A 486 -11.78 -0.72 -17.57
CA LEU A 486 -12.16 -0.17 -18.84
C LEU A 486 -11.11 -0.48 -19.92
N PRO A 487 -11.53 -0.71 -21.18
CA PRO A 487 -10.62 -0.80 -22.31
C PRO A 487 -9.71 0.43 -22.40
N GLY A 488 -8.50 0.32 -22.95
CA GLY A 488 -7.55 1.44 -22.99
C GLY A 488 -8.00 2.68 -23.79
N ASN A 489 -9.05 2.55 -24.61
CA ASN A 489 -9.73 3.67 -25.30
C ASN A 489 -10.83 4.33 -24.45
N CYS A 490 -11.15 3.76 -23.29
CA CYS A 490 -12.15 4.24 -22.37
C CYS A 490 -11.50 4.78 -21.09
N LYS A 491 -12.15 5.74 -20.44
CA LYS A 491 -11.76 6.21 -19.10
C LYS A 491 -12.99 6.54 -18.26
N LEU A 492 -12.86 6.38 -16.95
CA LEU A 492 -13.88 6.81 -16.00
C LEU A 492 -13.60 8.25 -15.56
N ILE A 493 -14.56 9.15 -15.79
CA ILE A 493 -14.61 10.48 -15.18
C ILE A 493 -15.65 10.44 -14.07
N LYS A 494 -15.27 10.86 -12.87
CA LYS A 494 -16.13 10.81 -11.69
C LYS A 494 -16.43 12.25 -11.24
N ASP A 495 -17.70 12.66 -11.13
CA ASP A 495 -18.15 14.00 -10.72
C ASP A 495 -19.15 13.95 -9.54
N GLY A 496 -18.70 14.22 -8.32
CA GLY A 496 -19.60 14.34 -7.17
C GLY A 496 -20.31 13.04 -6.78
N GLU A 497 -21.51 12.78 -7.31
CA GLU A 497 -22.25 11.50 -7.20
C GLU A 497 -22.46 10.84 -8.58
N ASP A 498 -22.12 11.54 -9.66
CA ASP A 498 -22.28 11.10 -11.04
C ASP A 498 -20.99 10.43 -11.56
N LEU A 499 -21.15 9.42 -12.42
CA LEU A 499 -20.06 8.73 -13.10
C LEU A 499 -20.25 8.84 -14.61
N TYR A 500 -19.16 9.02 -15.34
CA TYR A 500 -19.17 9.11 -16.80
C TYR A 500 -18.09 8.20 -17.37
N ILE A 501 -18.42 7.41 -18.38
CA ILE A 501 -17.42 6.71 -19.19
C ILE A 501 -17.24 7.48 -20.48
N ILE A 502 -16.00 7.84 -20.79
CA ILE A 502 -15.64 8.39 -22.10
C ILE A 502 -15.08 7.27 -22.99
N ASP A 503 -15.40 7.26 -24.28
CA ASP A 503 -14.90 6.31 -25.28
C ASP A 503 -14.52 7.04 -26.58
N LYS A 504 -13.37 6.70 -27.14
CA LYS A 504 -12.89 7.24 -28.41
C LYS A 504 -13.46 6.55 -29.66
N ASN A 505 -14.00 5.34 -29.52
CA ASN A 505 -14.42 4.50 -30.64
C ASN A 505 -15.93 4.54 -30.95
N ARG A 506 -16.71 5.33 -30.20
CA ARG A 506 -18.17 5.50 -30.39
C ARG A 506 -18.96 4.19 -30.28
N ASN A 507 -18.48 3.24 -29.47
CA ASN A 507 -19.12 1.92 -29.30
C ASN A 507 -19.62 1.73 -27.86
N LEU A 508 -20.18 2.78 -27.24
CA LEU A 508 -20.78 2.69 -25.91
C LEU A 508 -22.24 2.19 -26.03
N HIS A 509 -22.40 0.88 -26.21
CA HIS A 509 -23.66 0.15 -26.02
C HIS A 509 -23.52 -0.91 -24.94
#